data_AF-A0A0F7N7Z6-F1
#
_entry.id   AF-A0A0F7N7Z6-F1
#
_cell.length_a   1.000
_cell.length_b   1.000
_cell.length_c   1.000
_cell.angle_alpha   90.00
_cell.angle_beta   90.00
_cell.angle_gamma   90.00
#
_symmetry.space_group_name_H-M   'P 1'
#
loop_
_entity.id
_entity.type
_entity.pdbx_description
1 polymer ?
#
loop_
_entity_poly.entity_id
_entity_poly.type
_entity_poly.pdbx_seq_one_letter_code
_entity_poly.pdbx_strand_id
1 'polypeptide(L)'
;MLALLAATGFTVATTGTANAAPVRLDYPLTGTTHLAGTDSDLALGPGKLETTVDLSTGALTAHTKLPPATGSFKTLDLIPATATTEFIETEPTAGTISTATGEVNTVSKLTLRITRLKVAGLPVWVGDRCQTEVPAEIALKSEPGFNPFRGGTLSGTYTIPDFEHCLLATPVINAIIPGEGNTISLKLGAAQAPTD
;
A
#
# COMPACT_ATOMS: atom_id res chain seq x y z
N MET A 1 45.37 -54.01 41.13
CA MET A 1 45.95 -54.00 39.77
C MET A 1 44.85 -54.27 38.77
N LEU A 2 44.27 -53.24 38.16
CA LEU A 2 43.82 -53.19 36.77
C LEU A 2 43.27 -51.78 36.48
N ALA A 3 44.00 -51.03 35.67
CA ALA A 3 43.56 -49.77 35.07
C ALA A 3 42.72 -50.08 33.82
N LEU A 4 41.77 -49.21 33.44
CA LEU A 4 41.33 -49.11 32.04
C LEU A 4 40.70 -47.72 31.73
N LEU A 5 41.49 -46.91 31.03
CA LEU A 5 41.23 -46.01 29.89
C LEU A 5 39.94 -45.17 29.75
N ALA A 6 40.19 -43.90 29.44
CA ALA A 6 39.26 -42.81 29.16
C ALA A 6 38.61 -42.85 27.76
N ALA A 7 37.46 -42.19 27.62
CA ALA A 7 36.98 -41.62 26.36
C ALA A 7 36.21 -40.32 26.65
N THR A 8 36.86 -39.17 26.45
CA THR A 8 36.21 -37.85 26.46
C THR A 8 35.51 -37.64 25.11
N GLY A 9 34.19 -37.70 25.09
CA GLY A 9 33.39 -37.35 23.93
C GLY A 9 33.38 -35.83 23.70
N PHE A 10 33.81 -35.40 22.53
CA PHE A 10 33.73 -34.01 22.09
C PHE A 10 32.32 -33.77 21.50
N THR A 11 31.44 -33.10 22.24
CA THR A 11 30.13 -32.69 21.72
C THR A 11 30.32 -31.46 20.85
N VAL A 12 30.17 -31.61 19.53
CA VAL A 12 30.09 -30.48 18.60
C VAL A 12 28.75 -29.78 18.83
N ALA A 13 28.78 -28.61 19.47
CA ALA A 13 27.62 -27.74 19.53
C ALA A 13 27.36 -27.18 18.12
N THR A 14 26.29 -27.64 17.48
CA THR A 14 25.78 -27.00 16.27
C THR A 14 25.22 -25.64 16.67
N THR A 15 25.91 -24.56 16.29
CA THR A 15 25.37 -23.20 16.41
C THR A 15 24.19 -23.09 15.47
N GLY A 16 22.97 -23.32 15.99
CA GLY A 16 21.76 -22.91 15.28
C GLY A 16 21.86 -21.42 15.00
N THR A 17 21.69 -21.03 13.74
CA THR A 17 21.57 -19.62 13.37
C THR A 17 20.35 -19.06 14.11
N ALA A 18 20.58 -18.18 15.09
CA ALA A 18 19.51 -17.44 15.74
C ALA A 18 18.87 -16.55 14.67
N ASN A 19 17.79 -17.03 14.06
CA ASN A 19 17.01 -16.21 13.14
C ASN A 19 16.27 -15.18 14.01
N ALA A 20 16.53 -13.90 13.77
CA ALA A 20 15.89 -12.83 14.52
C ALA A 20 14.38 -12.85 14.24
N ALA A 21 13.55 -12.75 15.29
CA ALA A 21 12.11 -12.67 15.11
C ALA A 21 11.74 -11.41 14.30
N PRO A 22 10.75 -11.49 13.39
CA PRO A 22 10.27 -10.31 12.65
C PRO A 22 9.78 -9.20 13.60
N VAL A 23 10.11 -7.95 13.27
CA VAL A 23 9.71 -6.77 14.03
C VAL A 23 8.45 -6.18 13.41
N ARG A 24 7.45 -5.89 14.24
CA ARG A 24 6.21 -5.24 13.80
C ARG A 24 6.18 -3.75 14.17
N LEU A 25 5.80 -2.91 13.23
CA LEU A 25 5.71 -1.46 13.39
C LEU A 25 4.44 -0.94 12.71
N ASP A 26 3.69 -0.11 13.43
CA ASP A 26 2.50 0.55 12.89
C ASP A 26 2.79 2.04 12.65
N TYR A 27 2.29 2.57 11.54
CA TYR A 27 2.48 3.98 11.17
C TYR A 27 1.14 4.66 10.94
N PRO A 28 0.87 5.81 11.56
CA PRO A 28 -0.17 6.71 11.08
C PRO A 28 0.13 7.11 9.64
N LEU A 29 -0.89 7.06 8.78
CA LEU A 29 -0.73 7.28 7.35
C LEU A 29 -1.67 8.38 6.87
N THR A 30 -1.14 9.32 6.11
CA THR A 30 -1.89 10.30 5.33
C THR A 30 -1.27 10.37 3.94
N GLY A 31 -1.98 10.89 2.95
CA GLY A 31 -1.39 11.04 1.65
C GLY A 31 -2.23 11.83 0.69
N THR A 32 -1.70 11.97 -0.51
CA THR A 32 -2.39 12.56 -1.65
C THR A 32 -2.03 11.74 -2.88
N THR A 33 -2.97 11.61 -3.79
CA THR A 33 -2.71 11.07 -5.12
C THR A 33 -3.24 12.02 -6.18
N HIS A 34 -2.45 12.22 -7.23
CA HIS A 34 -2.83 12.97 -8.41
C HIS A 34 -3.26 12.00 -9.51
N LEU A 35 -4.47 12.19 -10.03
CA LEU A 35 -5.12 11.37 -11.03
C LEU A 35 -4.98 12.04 -12.40
N ALA A 36 -4.07 11.54 -13.24
CA ALA A 36 -3.73 12.17 -14.52
C ALA A 36 -4.92 12.22 -15.49
N GLY A 37 -5.74 11.16 -15.56
CA GLY A 37 -6.90 11.10 -16.46
C GLY A 37 -7.97 12.17 -16.17
N THR A 38 -8.02 12.67 -14.93
CA THR A 38 -9.01 13.68 -14.50
C THR A 38 -8.40 15.03 -14.14
N ASP A 39 -7.07 15.14 -14.16
CA ASP A 39 -6.31 16.27 -13.64
C ASP A 39 -6.82 16.72 -12.25
N SER A 40 -6.91 15.77 -11.33
CA SER A 40 -7.48 16.00 -9.99
C SER A 40 -6.69 15.34 -8.88
N ASP A 41 -6.76 15.93 -7.70
CA ASP A 41 -6.12 15.38 -6.50
C ASP A 41 -7.14 14.73 -5.57
N LEU A 42 -6.74 13.60 -4.99
CA LEU A 42 -7.49 12.86 -4.00
C LEU A 42 -6.68 12.75 -2.70
N ALA A 43 -7.24 13.27 -1.61
CA ALA A 43 -6.66 13.10 -0.28
C ALA A 43 -6.90 11.69 0.25
N LEU A 44 -5.87 11.08 0.82
CA LEU A 44 -5.88 9.74 1.40
C LEU A 44 -5.70 9.83 2.92
N GLY A 45 -6.53 9.09 3.64
CA GLY A 45 -6.48 9.02 5.10
C GLY A 45 -7.29 10.10 5.82
N PRO A 46 -7.08 10.25 7.14
CA PRO A 46 -6.10 9.54 7.96
C PRO A 46 -6.36 8.03 8.01
N GLY A 47 -5.29 7.25 7.95
CA GLY A 47 -5.29 5.79 7.99
C GLY A 47 -4.11 5.25 8.77
N LYS A 48 -3.83 3.95 8.59
CA LYS A 48 -2.77 3.22 9.30
C LYS A 48 -2.07 2.25 8.36
N LEU A 49 -0.76 2.14 8.47
CA LEU A 49 0.06 1.13 7.81
C LEU A 49 0.65 0.20 8.87
N GLU A 50 0.31 -1.08 8.80
CA GLU A 50 0.77 -2.11 9.73
C GLU A 50 1.86 -2.91 9.03
N THR A 51 3.08 -2.88 9.53
CA THR A 51 4.24 -3.47 8.84
C THR A 51 4.88 -4.58 9.68
N THR A 52 5.45 -5.56 8.99
CA THR A 52 6.32 -6.59 9.57
C THR A 52 7.62 -6.62 8.79
N VAL A 53 8.76 -6.54 9.49
CA VAL A 53 10.10 -6.47 8.90
C VAL A 53 10.94 -7.61 9.43
N ASP A 54 11.54 -8.38 8.52
CA ASP A 54 12.63 -9.29 8.82
C ASP A 54 13.95 -8.52 8.76
N LEU A 55 14.55 -8.26 9.92
CA LEU A 55 15.80 -7.49 10.02
C LEU A 55 17.03 -8.24 9.49
N SER A 56 16.95 -9.57 9.32
CA SER A 56 18.06 -10.36 8.80
C SER A 56 18.16 -10.28 7.28
N THR A 57 17.02 -10.22 6.59
CA THR A 57 16.94 -10.17 5.13
C THR A 57 16.61 -8.78 4.59
N GLY A 58 16.06 -7.90 5.44
CA GLY A 58 15.48 -6.62 5.02
C GLY A 58 14.15 -6.78 4.29
N ALA A 59 13.56 -7.98 4.22
CA ALA A 59 12.23 -8.16 3.65
C ALA A 59 11.17 -7.53 4.56
N LEU A 60 10.16 -6.89 3.97
CA LEU A 60 9.02 -6.37 4.71
C LEU A 60 7.70 -6.73 4.03
N THR A 61 6.67 -6.90 4.85
CA THR A 61 5.28 -6.95 4.43
C THR A 61 4.48 -5.86 5.13
N ALA A 62 3.39 -5.39 4.50
CA ALA A 62 2.52 -4.40 5.10
C ALA A 62 1.05 -4.59 4.76
N HIS A 63 0.20 -4.05 5.62
CA HIS A 63 -1.24 -3.91 5.45
C HIS A 63 -1.66 -2.46 5.65
N THR A 64 -2.40 -1.94 4.71
CA THR A 64 -2.85 -0.55 4.64
C THR A 64 -4.32 -0.48 4.96
N LYS A 65 -4.64 0.19 6.07
CA LYS A 65 -6.00 0.53 6.48
C LYS A 65 -6.26 1.98 6.12
N LEU A 66 -6.95 2.19 5.00
CA LEU A 66 -7.37 3.51 4.53
C LEU A 66 -8.90 3.61 4.52
N PRO A 67 -9.47 4.72 5.02
CA PRO A 67 -10.89 4.97 4.82
C PRO A 67 -11.18 5.24 3.33
N PRO A 68 -12.43 5.07 2.88
CA PRO A 68 -12.83 5.50 1.55
C PRO A 68 -12.53 6.99 1.32
N ALA A 69 -11.99 7.31 0.15
CA ALA A 69 -11.62 8.66 -0.23
C ALA A 69 -12.60 9.21 -1.26
N THR A 70 -12.95 10.50 -1.17
CA THR A 70 -13.86 11.14 -2.13
C THR A 70 -13.12 12.20 -2.93
N GLY A 71 -13.08 12.03 -4.25
CA GLY A 71 -12.48 12.95 -5.20
C GLY A 71 -13.54 13.75 -5.96
N SER A 72 -13.17 14.96 -6.38
CA SER A 72 -13.99 15.79 -7.26
C SER A 72 -13.22 16.10 -8.53
N PHE A 73 -13.85 15.92 -9.68
CA PHE A 73 -13.24 16.15 -10.98
C PHE A 73 -14.29 16.65 -11.98
N LYS A 74 -13.84 16.97 -13.18
CA LYS A 74 -14.71 17.33 -14.31
C LYS A 74 -14.70 16.20 -15.34
N THR A 75 -15.85 15.88 -15.87
CA THR A 75 -15.93 15.00 -17.05
C THR A 75 -15.43 15.75 -18.31
N LEU A 76 -15.30 15.03 -19.42
CA LEU A 76 -14.88 15.61 -20.71
C LEU A 76 -15.72 16.83 -21.14
N ASP A 77 -17.01 16.83 -20.81
CA ASP A 77 -17.95 17.95 -21.07
C ASP A 77 -17.96 19.03 -19.98
N LEU A 78 -16.93 19.07 -19.13
CA LEU A 78 -16.76 20.02 -18.03
C LEU A 78 -17.83 19.90 -16.92
N ILE A 79 -18.55 18.79 -16.87
CA ILE A 79 -19.59 18.54 -15.89
C ILE A 79 -18.94 18.10 -14.57
N PRO A 80 -19.22 18.76 -13.43
CA PRO A 80 -18.68 18.35 -12.14
C PRO A 80 -19.14 16.95 -11.75
N ALA A 81 -18.20 16.12 -11.34
CA ALA A 81 -18.44 14.79 -10.83
C ALA A 81 -17.70 14.58 -9.50
N THR A 82 -18.26 13.71 -8.66
CA THR A 82 -17.59 13.25 -7.43
C THR A 82 -17.66 11.73 -7.35
N ALA A 83 -16.56 11.09 -7.03
CA ALA A 83 -16.50 9.66 -6.81
C ALA A 83 -15.96 9.35 -5.40
N THR A 84 -16.63 8.45 -4.68
CA THR A 84 -16.09 7.86 -3.46
C THR A 84 -15.50 6.50 -3.80
N THR A 85 -14.20 6.34 -3.56
CA THR A 85 -13.44 5.12 -3.85
C THR A 85 -13.00 4.46 -2.55
N GLU A 86 -13.20 3.16 -2.47
CA GLU A 86 -12.67 2.29 -1.44
C GLU A 86 -11.48 1.52 -1.99
N PHE A 87 -10.50 1.24 -1.13
CA PHE A 87 -9.27 0.56 -1.47
C PHE A 87 -9.28 -0.81 -0.83
N ILE A 88 -9.23 -1.86 -1.65
CA ILE A 88 -9.31 -3.24 -1.18
C ILE A 88 -7.95 -3.89 -1.45
N GLU A 89 -7.25 -4.28 -0.39
CA GLU A 89 -6.02 -5.06 -0.50
C GLU A 89 -6.33 -6.48 -0.95
N THR A 90 -5.73 -6.91 -2.07
CA THR A 90 -5.89 -8.29 -2.54
C THR A 90 -4.86 -9.24 -1.92
N GLU A 91 -3.70 -8.70 -1.55
CA GLU A 91 -2.60 -9.39 -0.89
C GLU A 91 -1.80 -8.40 -0.04
N PRO A 92 -1.01 -8.86 0.95
CA PRO A 92 -0.12 -7.98 1.70
C PRO A 92 0.83 -7.25 0.76
N THR A 93 1.05 -5.96 0.99
CA THR A 93 2.12 -5.19 0.34
C THR A 93 3.46 -5.88 0.59
N ALA A 94 4.23 -6.10 -0.46
CA ALA A 94 5.58 -6.66 -0.37
C ALA A 94 6.62 -5.57 -0.52
N GLY A 95 7.76 -5.68 0.16
CA GLY A 95 8.83 -4.70 0.00
C GLY A 95 10.16 -5.12 0.61
N THR A 96 11.09 -4.19 0.55
CA THR A 96 12.41 -4.30 1.17
C THR A 96 12.79 -3.01 1.86
N ILE A 97 13.58 -3.14 2.92
CA ILE A 97 14.28 -2.07 3.59
C ILE A 97 15.80 -2.34 3.51
N SER A 98 16.55 -1.35 3.05
CA SER A 98 18.01 -1.38 3.10
C SER A 98 18.48 -1.25 4.54
N THR A 99 19.14 -2.28 5.06
CA THR A 99 19.71 -2.25 6.42
C THR A 99 20.88 -1.27 6.56
N ALA A 100 21.48 -0.84 5.45
CA ALA A 100 22.57 0.14 5.43
C ALA A 100 22.08 1.59 5.39
N THR A 101 21.02 1.87 4.62
CA THR A 101 20.55 3.25 4.35
C THR A 101 19.19 3.57 4.96
N GLY A 102 18.40 2.55 5.33
CA GLY A 102 17.02 2.70 5.75
C GLY A 102 16.03 2.99 4.61
N GLU A 103 16.50 2.98 3.35
CA GLU A 103 15.63 3.18 2.18
C GLU A 103 14.64 2.03 2.04
N VAL A 104 13.40 2.35 1.68
CA VAL A 104 12.30 1.41 1.53
C VAL A 104 11.81 1.40 0.09
N ASN A 105 11.55 0.21 -0.45
CA ASN A 105 10.83 0.02 -1.71
C ASN A 105 9.70 -0.98 -1.47
N THR A 106 8.52 -0.69 -1.99
CA THR A 106 7.33 -1.53 -1.80
C THR A 106 6.51 -1.62 -3.07
N VAL A 107 5.75 -2.70 -3.21
CA VAL A 107 4.75 -2.92 -4.24
C VAL A 107 3.47 -3.39 -3.55
N SER A 108 2.39 -2.66 -3.79
CA SER A 108 1.04 -2.98 -3.28
C SER A 108 0.12 -3.31 -4.45
N LYS A 109 -0.83 -4.23 -4.23
CA LYS A 109 -1.89 -4.52 -5.19
C LYS A 109 -3.24 -4.22 -4.57
N LEU A 110 -3.90 -3.19 -5.12
CA LEU A 110 -5.16 -2.68 -4.61
C LEU A 110 -6.25 -2.74 -5.67
N THR A 111 -7.37 -3.39 -5.37
CA THR A 111 -8.60 -3.20 -6.15
C THR A 111 -9.23 -1.87 -5.74
N LEU A 112 -9.45 -0.99 -6.72
CA LEU A 112 -10.12 0.28 -6.50
C LEU A 112 -11.61 0.09 -6.75
N ARG A 113 -12.47 0.33 -5.75
CA ARG A 113 -13.92 0.16 -5.85
C ARG A 113 -14.64 1.49 -5.72
N ILE A 114 -15.40 1.88 -6.75
CA ILE A 114 -16.25 3.07 -6.69
C ILE A 114 -17.55 2.69 -5.99
N THR A 115 -17.75 3.23 -4.79
CA THR A 115 -18.94 2.95 -3.96
C THR A 115 -20.03 4.02 -4.13
N ARG A 116 -19.66 5.20 -4.64
CA ARG A 116 -20.60 6.30 -4.87
C ARG A 116 -20.11 7.16 -6.02
N LEU A 117 -21.01 7.47 -6.94
CA LEU A 117 -20.77 8.40 -8.04
C LEU A 117 -21.86 9.47 -8.05
N LYS A 118 -21.47 10.73 -8.23
CA LYS A 118 -22.40 11.83 -8.54
C LYS A 118 -21.93 12.57 -9.76
N VAL A 119 -22.86 12.95 -10.62
CA VAL A 119 -22.61 13.76 -11.83
C VAL A 119 -23.60 14.92 -11.81
N ALA A 120 -23.11 16.14 -11.95
CA ALA A 120 -23.90 17.37 -11.79
C ALA A 120 -24.71 17.41 -10.47
N GLY A 121 -24.17 16.81 -9.40
CA GLY A 121 -24.83 16.70 -8.10
C GLY A 121 -25.88 15.58 -7.99
N LEU A 122 -26.24 14.92 -9.09
CA LEU A 122 -27.19 13.81 -9.10
C LEU A 122 -26.48 12.47 -8.87
N PRO A 123 -27.01 11.59 -8.00
CA PRO A 123 -26.42 10.28 -7.76
C PRO A 123 -26.56 9.39 -9.00
N VAL A 124 -25.46 8.75 -9.39
CA VAL A 124 -25.42 7.74 -10.45
C VAL A 124 -25.21 6.38 -9.79
N TRP A 125 -26.12 5.45 -10.05
CA TRP A 125 -26.01 4.10 -9.51
C TRP A 125 -25.01 3.29 -10.32
N VAL A 126 -23.95 2.83 -9.65
CA VAL A 126 -22.87 2.02 -10.24
C VAL A 126 -22.90 0.56 -9.78
N GLY A 127 -23.87 0.18 -8.94
CA GLY A 127 -23.93 -1.14 -8.32
C GLY A 127 -22.87 -1.35 -7.23
N ASP A 128 -22.90 -2.53 -6.59
CA ASP A 128 -22.05 -2.84 -5.43
C ASP A 128 -20.67 -3.40 -5.81
N ARG A 129 -20.43 -3.63 -7.11
CA ARG A 129 -19.22 -4.28 -7.65
C ARG A 129 -18.47 -3.43 -8.66
N CYS A 130 -18.77 -2.13 -8.78
CA CYS A 130 -18.03 -1.24 -9.66
C CYS A 130 -16.57 -1.10 -9.19
N GLN A 131 -15.65 -1.81 -9.82
CA GLN A 131 -14.26 -1.92 -9.36
C GLN A 131 -13.31 -2.14 -10.54
N THR A 132 -12.01 -1.98 -10.30
CA THR A 132 -10.99 -2.28 -11.33
C THR A 132 -11.00 -3.76 -11.72
N GLU A 133 -10.90 -4.05 -13.02
CA GLU A 133 -10.88 -5.40 -13.59
C GLU A 133 -9.72 -6.25 -13.06
N VAL A 134 -8.60 -5.60 -12.79
CA VAL A 134 -7.44 -6.16 -12.10
C VAL A 134 -7.00 -5.22 -10.98
N PRO A 135 -6.24 -5.70 -9.98
CA PRO A 135 -5.67 -4.82 -8.96
C PRO A 135 -4.70 -3.82 -9.59
N ALA A 136 -4.77 -2.56 -9.16
CA ALA A 136 -3.76 -1.56 -9.47
C ALA A 136 -2.48 -1.89 -8.73
N GLU A 137 -1.36 -1.96 -9.45
CA GLU A 137 -0.04 -2.14 -8.88
C GLU A 137 0.58 -0.78 -8.55
N ILE A 138 0.92 -0.57 -7.28
CA ILE A 138 1.44 0.70 -6.78
C ILE A 138 2.83 0.45 -6.19
N ALA A 139 3.85 0.89 -6.91
CA ALA A 139 5.23 0.85 -6.45
C ALA A 139 5.59 2.15 -5.75
N LEU A 140 6.04 2.08 -4.50
CA LEU A 140 6.47 3.24 -3.72
C LEU A 140 7.93 3.10 -3.30
N LYS A 141 8.64 4.22 -3.32
CA LYS A 141 9.99 4.36 -2.79
C LYS A 141 10.03 5.43 -1.71
N SER A 142 10.86 5.23 -0.69
CA SER A 142 11.13 6.25 0.31
C SER A 142 11.87 7.44 -0.27
N GLU A 143 11.41 8.64 0.06
CA GLU A 143 12.09 9.89 -0.26
C GLU A 143 13.24 10.18 0.72
N PRO A 144 14.19 11.07 0.35
CA PRO A 144 15.23 11.53 1.26
C PRO A 144 14.65 12.03 2.60
N GLY A 145 15.27 11.60 3.70
CA GLY A 145 14.83 11.96 5.06
C GLY A 145 13.86 10.96 5.70
N PHE A 146 13.42 9.93 4.96
CA PHE A 146 12.71 8.80 5.55
C PHE A 146 13.54 8.13 6.66
N ASN A 147 12.87 7.74 7.74
CA ASN A 147 13.48 7.01 8.84
C ASN A 147 12.49 5.95 9.37
N PRO A 148 12.90 4.69 9.55
CA PRO A 148 11.99 3.63 9.98
C PRO A 148 11.30 3.87 11.33
N PHE A 149 11.86 4.69 12.22
CA PHE A 149 11.25 4.98 13.52
C PHE A 149 10.49 6.31 13.55
N ARG A 150 10.93 7.29 12.77
CA ARG A 150 10.29 8.63 12.72
C ARG A 150 9.28 8.80 11.58
N GLY A 151 9.22 7.86 10.65
CA GLY A 151 8.43 7.94 9.43
C GLY A 151 9.10 8.79 8.37
N GLY A 152 8.28 9.36 7.48
CA GLY A 152 8.73 10.13 6.32
C GLY A 152 7.79 9.94 5.13
N THR A 153 8.25 10.34 3.95
CA THR A 153 7.45 10.24 2.72
C THR A 153 7.86 9.01 1.91
N LEU A 154 6.85 8.28 1.42
CA LEU A 154 6.97 7.32 0.33
C LEU A 154 6.23 7.88 -0.88
N SER A 155 6.82 7.81 -2.07
CA SER A 155 6.18 8.29 -3.29
C SER A 155 6.43 7.37 -4.47
N GLY A 156 5.58 7.50 -5.49
CA GLY A 156 5.67 6.70 -6.70
C GLY A 156 4.64 7.10 -7.74
N THR A 157 4.61 6.31 -8.81
CA THR A 157 3.64 6.42 -9.90
C THR A 157 2.93 5.10 -10.10
N TYR A 158 1.71 5.15 -10.63
CA TYR A 158 0.93 3.95 -10.87
C TYR A 158 -0.07 4.15 -12.01
N THR A 159 -0.56 3.03 -12.53
CA THR A 159 -1.59 2.97 -13.56
C THR A 159 -2.90 2.56 -12.92
N ILE A 160 -3.99 3.24 -13.27
CA ILE A 160 -5.34 2.82 -12.91
C ILE A 160 -5.85 1.91 -14.03
N PRO A 161 -6.16 0.63 -13.74
CA PRO A 161 -6.77 -0.25 -14.71
C PRO A 161 -8.20 0.18 -15.06
N ASP A 162 -8.74 -0.41 -16.12
CA ASP A 162 -10.15 -0.27 -16.45
C ASP A 162 -11.05 -0.79 -15.33
N PHE A 163 -12.24 -0.20 -15.23
CA PHE A 163 -13.28 -0.64 -14.30
C PHE A 163 -14.28 -1.55 -15.00
N GLU A 164 -14.78 -2.53 -14.26
CA GLU A 164 -15.89 -3.39 -14.65
C GLU A 164 -17.06 -3.27 -13.67
N HIS A 165 -18.19 -3.86 -14.06
CA HIS A 165 -19.37 -3.99 -13.22
C HIS A 165 -19.94 -2.67 -12.69
N CYS A 166 -19.71 -1.55 -13.40
CA CYS A 166 -20.25 -0.22 -13.10
C CYS A 166 -21.57 0.08 -13.82
N LEU A 167 -22.31 -0.96 -14.21
CA LEU A 167 -23.58 -0.86 -14.93
C LEU A 167 -23.46 -0.01 -16.22
N LEU A 168 -24.42 0.88 -16.48
CA LEU A 168 -24.40 1.76 -17.65
C LEU A 168 -23.33 2.87 -17.56
N ALA A 169 -22.71 3.07 -16.40
CA ALA A 169 -21.68 4.09 -16.22
C ALA A 169 -20.28 3.60 -16.65
N THR A 170 -20.07 2.29 -16.83
CA THR A 170 -18.76 1.70 -17.18
C THR A 170 -18.08 2.40 -18.37
N PRO A 171 -18.74 2.65 -19.52
CA PRO A 171 -18.05 3.26 -20.66
C PRO A 171 -17.56 4.68 -20.37
N VAL A 172 -18.33 5.45 -19.60
CA VAL A 172 -17.97 6.84 -19.25
C VAL A 172 -16.85 6.86 -18.20
N ILE A 173 -16.88 5.94 -17.24
CA ILE A 173 -15.82 5.79 -16.24
C ILE A 173 -14.50 5.43 -16.95
N ASN A 174 -14.52 4.44 -17.84
CA ASN A 174 -13.31 3.98 -18.53
C ASN A 174 -12.78 4.97 -19.57
N ALA A 175 -13.59 5.94 -20.00
CA ALA A 175 -13.12 7.02 -20.86
C ALA A 175 -12.39 8.14 -20.11
N ILE A 176 -12.43 8.17 -18.78
CA ILE A 176 -12.01 9.34 -17.98
C ILE A 176 -11.01 8.97 -16.88
N ILE A 177 -11.25 7.90 -16.12
CA ILE A 177 -10.50 7.61 -14.89
C ILE A 177 -9.25 6.74 -15.14
N PRO A 178 -9.34 5.62 -15.90
CA PRO A 178 -8.19 4.78 -16.16
C PRO A 178 -7.06 5.49 -16.91
N GLY A 179 -5.85 4.98 -16.72
CA GLY A 179 -4.66 5.48 -17.41
C GLY A 179 -3.41 5.48 -16.56
N GLU A 180 -2.28 5.73 -17.23
CA GLU A 180 -0.96 5.86 -16.61
C GLU A 180 -0.72 7.29 -16.09
N GLY A 181 0.44 7.51 -15.48
CA GLY A 181 0.89 8.86 -15.09
C GLY A 181 0.31 9.38 -13.78
N ASN A 182 -0.47 8.57 -13.07
CA ASN A 182 -0.94 8.93 -11.73
C ASN A 182 0.24 8.94 -10.76
N THR A 183 0.25 9.89 -9.84
CA THR A 183 1.29 9.99 -8.80
C THR A 183 0.67 9.83 -7.43
N ILE A 184 1.44 9.33 -6.49
CA ILE A 184 1.00 9.13 -5.11
C ILE A 184 2.13 9.51 -4.16
N SER A 185 1.77 10.19 -3.07
CA SER A 185 2.65 10.55 -1.97
C SER A 185 1.97 10.19 -0.66
N LEU A 186 2.60 9.29 0.09
CA LEU A 186 2.15 8.84 1.40
C LEU A 186 3.13 9.35 2.46
N LYS A 187 2.59 10.02 3.47
CA LYS A 187 3.32 10.48 4.63
C LYS A 187 3.04 9.55 5.80
N LEU A 188 4.09 8.85 6.23
CA LEU A 188 4.10 8.01 7.41
C LEU A 188 4.51 8.84 8.63
N GLY A 189 3.73 8.75 9.70
CA GLY A 189 4.06 9.31 11.00
C GLY A 189 5.15 8.51 11.71
N ALA A 190 5.47 8.88 12.96
CA ALA A 190 6.39 8.09 13.78
C ALA A 190 5.85 6.67 13.98
N ALA A 191 6.75 5.70 13.97
CA ALA A 191 6.43 4.30 14.21
C ALA A 191 5.87 4.12 15.63
N GLN A 192 4.89 3.25 15.74
CA GLN A 192 4.17 2.93 16.97
C GLN A 192 4.25 1.43 17.21
N ALA A 193 4.15 1.04 18.47
CA ALA A 193 3.95 -0.37 18.82
C ALA A 193 2.65 -0.86 18.17
N PRO A 194 2.60 -2.15 17.76
CA PRO A 194 1.39 -2.73 17.20
C PRO A 194 0.19 -2.52 18.11
N THR A 195 -0.92 -2.09 17.54
CA THR A 195 -2.21 -2.04 18.24
C THR A 195 -3.09 -3.17 17.70
N ASP A 196 -3.41 -4.12 18.58
CA ASP A 196 -4.26 -5.29 18.29
C ASP A 196 -5.72 -4.89 17.99
#